data_AF-A0A7W1J435-F1
#
_entry.id   AF-A0A7W1J435-F1
#
_cell.length_a   1.000
_cell.length_b   1.000
_cell.length_c   1.000
_cell.angle_alpha   90.00
_cell.angle_beta   90.00
_cell.angle_gamma   90.00
#
_symmetry.space_group_name_H-M   'P 1'
#
loop_
_entity.id
_entity.type
_entity.pdbx_description
1 polymer ?
#
loop_
_entity_poly.entity_id
_entity_poly.type
_entity_poly.pdbx_seq_one_letter_code
_entity_poly.pdbx_strand_id
1 'polypeptide(L)'
;GLRLLGWGNRAAGVGLVELARPVLEGLRDASGESTQLYVREGGHRVCVAAVERVAGLRDTVPVGAVMPLSRGSAGKVLLAWAPGGVDDRPDAAELRGIRVRGWADSVAEREAGVASVSAPVFGEDGRLRAAVSVSGPISRLGESPGQRLAQQVVGAAREIERVPGT
;
A
#
# COMPACT_ATOMS: atom_id res chain seq x y z
N GLY A 1 -0.38 -19.29 27.97
CA GLY A 1 -1.15 -18.08 28.30
C GLY A 1 -1.80 -17.55 27.04
N LEU A 2 -3.13 -17.62 26.97
CA LEU A 2 -3.97 -17.34 25.80
C LEU A 2 -3.82 -15.88 25.29
N ARG A 3 -3.34 -15.68 24.06
CA ARG A 3 -3.63 -14.49 23.24
C ARG A 3 -4.64 -14.86 22.16
N LEU A 4 -5.89 -15.00 22.58
CA LEU A 4 -7.07 -15.27 21.74
C LEU A 4 -7.78 -13.94 21.40
N LEU A 5 -7.19 -13.11 20.52
CA LEU A 5 -7.85 -11.87 20.04
C LEU A 5 -7.63 -11.53 18.54
N GLY A 6 -7.09 -12.43 17.71
CA GLY A 6 -6.78 -12.12 16.30
C GLY A 6 -7.66 -12.76 15.22
N TRP A 7 -8.64 -13.59 15.57
CA TRP A 7 -9.18 -14.58 14.61
C TRP A 7 -10.28 -14.04 13.68
N GLY A 8 -11.00 -12.99 14.06
CA GLY A 8 -12.03 -12.39 13.20
C GLY A 8 -11.49 -11.64 11.98
N ASN A 9 -10.24 -11.16 12.05
CA ASN A 9 -9.64 -10.33 11.00
C ASN A 9 -8.98 -11.15 9.87
N ARG A 10 -8.77 -12.45 10.08
CA ARG A 10 -8.10 -13.32 9.08
C ARG A 10 -9.02 -13.69 7.92
N ALA A 11 -10.29 -13.98 8.18
CA ALA A 11 -11.24 -14.33 7.12
C ALA A 11 -11.52 -13.14 6.18
N ALA A 12 -11.74 -11.94 6.75
CA ALA A 12 -11.84 -10.71 5.98
C ALA A 12 -10.53 -10.39 5.23
N GLY A 13 -9.37 -10.67 5.85
CA GLY A 13 -8.07 -10.54 5.21
C GLY A 13 -7.83 -11.52 4.05
N VAL A 14 -8.32 -12.77 4.14
CA VAL A 14 -8.26 -13.74 3.04
C VAL A 14 -9.13 -13.27 1.87
N GLY A 15 -10.36 -12.83 2.13
CA GLY A 15 -11.25 -12.27 1.10
C GLY A 15 -10.62 -11.07 0.39
N LEU A 16 -10.10 -10.10 1.15
CA LEU A 16 -9.44 -8.92 0.57
C LEU A 16 -8.27 -9.27 -0.36
N VAL A 17 -7.44 -10.26 0.01
CA VAL A 17 -6.29 -10.68 -0.81
C VAL A 17 -6.74 -11.32 -2.12
N GLU A 18 -7.74 -12.19 -2.07
CA GLU A 18 -8.30 -12.84 -3.26
C GLU A 18 -8.92 -11.82 -4.22
N LEU A 19 -9.70 -10.88 -3.68
CA LEU A 19 -10.36 -9.84 -4.47
C LEU A 19 -9.40 -8.81 -5.05
N ALA A 20 -8.32 -8.49 -4.34
CA ALA A 20 -7.33 -7.52 -4.82
C ALA A 20 -6.42 -8.08 -5.91
N ARG A 21 -6.22 -9.41 -5.99
CA ARG A 21 -5.23 -10.01 -6.90
C ARG A 21 -5.43 -9.62 -8.38
N PRO A 22 -6.63 -9.74 -8.98
CA PRO A 22 -6.83 -9.34 -10.38
C PRO A 22 -6.56 -7.84 -10.62
N VAL A 23 -6.90 -7.00 -9.64
CA VAL A 23 -6.66 -5.55 -9.71
C VAL A 23 -5.15 -5.25 -9.65
N LEU A 24 -4.41 -5.94 -8.79
CA LEU A 24 -2.96 -5.81 -8.71
C LEU A 24 -2.27 -6.27 -10.00
N GLU A 25 -2.77 -7.32 -10.65
CA GLU A 25 -2.29 -7.78 -11.97
C GLU A 25 -2.54 -6.74 -13.05
N GLY A 26 -3.76 -6.19 -13.14
CA GLY A 26 -4.07 -5.11 -14.08
C GLY A 26 -3.24 -3.85 -13.84
N LEU A 27 -3.01 -3.48 -12.57
CA LEU A 27 -2.17 -2.34 -12.21
C LEU A 27 -0.70 -2.59 -12.56
N ARG A 28 -0.19 -3.81 -12.39
CA ARG A 28 1.16 -4.20 -12.83
C ARG A 28 1.26 -4.06 -14.34
N ASP A 29 0.29 -4.57 -15.09
CA ASP A 29 0.31 -4.50 -16.56
C ASP A 29 0.25 -3.07 -17.07
N ALA A 30 -0.57 -2.23 -16.44
CA ALA A 30 -0.73 -0.83 -16.82
C ALA A 30 0.46 0.06 -16.42
N SER A 31 1.18 -0.27 -15.34
CA SER A 31 2.33 0.51 -14.86
C SER A 31 3.68 -0.03 -15.34
N GLY A 32 3.74 -1.32 -15.70
CA GLY A 32 4.98 -2.04 -16.01
C GLY A 32 5.85 -2.36 -14.79
N GLU A 33 5.35 -2.13 -13.58
CA GLU A 33 6.07 -2.24 -12.31
C GLU A 33 5.37 -3.19 -11.33
N SER A 34 6.06 -3.57 -10.26
CA SER A 34 5.50 -4.45 -9.25
C SER A 34 4.44 -3.74 -8.41
N THR A 35 3.42 -4.50 -8.02
CA THR A 35 2.30 -4.00 -7.22
C THR A 35 2.12 -4.82 -5.95
N GLN A 36 1.64 -4.18 -4.89
CA GLN A 36 1.44 -4.82 -3.59
C GLN A 36 0.21 -4.25 -2.89
N LEU A 37 -0.30 -5.05 -1.95
CA LEU A 37 -1.30 -4.64 -0.98
C LEU A 37 -0.73 -4.76 0.43
N TYR A 38 -0.85 -3.69 1.21
CA TYR A 38 -0.35 -3.62 2.58
C TYR A 38 -1.47 -3.41 3.57
N VAL A 39 -1.49 -4.18 4.64
CA VAL A 39 -2.35 -3.94 5.81
C VAL A 39 -1.51 -3.47 6.98
N ARG A 40 -2.14 -2.72 7.89
CA ARG A 40 -1.49 -2.28 9.12
C ARG A 40 -1.58 -3.37 10.21
N GLU A 41 -0.48 -3.59 10.90
CA GLU A 41 -0.42 -4.37 12.14
C GLU A 41 0.43 -3.63 13.19
N GLY A 42 -0.22 -2.99 14.16
CA GLY A 42 0.47 -2.20 15.19
C GLY A 42 1.29 -1.06 14.60
N GLY A 43 2.60 -1.03 14.85
CA GLY A 43 3.55 -0.06 14.29
C GLY A 43 4.11 -0.41 12.90
N HIS A 44 3.62 -1.50 12.30
CA HIS A 44 4.13 -2.06 11.05
C HIS A 44 3.05 -2.15 9.97
N ARG A 45 3.50 -2.36 8.74
CA ARG A 45 2.71 -2.82 7.61
C ARG A 45 3.16 -4.22 7.19
N VAL A 46 2.21 -5.04 6.79
CA VAL A 46 2.45 -6.40 6.29
C VAL A 46 2.04 -6.46 4.83
N CYS A 47 2.91 -6.96 3.96
CA CYS A 47 2.58 -7.27 2.58
C CYS A 47 1.66 -8.49 2.54
N VAL A 48 0.40 -8.32 2.14
CA VAL A 48 -0.58 -9.43 2.12
C VAL A 48 -0.84 -9.95 0.71
N ALA A 49 -0.53 -9.15 -0.31
CA ALA A 49 -0.56 -9.56 -1.71
C ALA A 49 0.55 -8.84 -2.46
N ALA A 50 1.17 -9.53 -3.42
CA ALA A 50 2.18 -8.96 -4.30
C ALA A 50 2.02 -9.57 -5.69
N VAL A 51 2.20 -8.74 -6.71
CA VAL A 51 2.28 -9.14 -8.11
C VAL A 51 3.54 -8.52 -8.68
N GLU A 52 4.48 -9.38 -9.04
CA GLU A 52 5.78 -8.98 -9.58
C GLU A 52 5.68 -8.58 -11.05
N ARG A 53 6.50 -7.60 -11.47
CA ARG A 53 6.63 -7.25 -12.90
C ARG A 53 7.11 -8.45 -13.74
N VAL A 54 6.81 -8.44 -15.03
CA VAL A 54 7.05 -9.58 -15.93
C VAL A 54 8.55 -9.77 -16.30
N ALA A 55 9.36 -8.72 -16.29
CA ALA A 55 10.78 -8.80 -16.71
C ALA A 55 11.68 -7.80 -15.96
N GLY A 56 13.00 -7.95 -16.00
CA GLY A 56 13.96 -6.99 -15.43
C GLY A 56 14.22 -7.16 -13.93
N LEU A 57 14.75 -6.11 -13.28
CA LEU A 57 15.16 -6.15 -11.87
C LEU A 57 13.97 -6.45 -10.96
N ARG A 58 14.16 -7.42 -10.06
CA ARG A 58 13.20 -7.89 -9.06
C ARG A 58 13.48 -7.21 -7.72
N ASP A 59 12.74 -6.16 -7.41
CA ASP A 59 12.76 -5.43 -6.13
C ASP A 59 11.40 -5.51 -5.40
N THR A 60 10.59 -6.50 -5.78
CA THR A 60 9.26 -6.75 -5.23
C THR A 60 9.34 -7.13 -3.76
N VAL A 61 8.66 -6.38 -2.91
CA VAL A 61 8.44 -6.79 -1.51
C VAL A 61 7.56 -8.06 -1.49
N PRO A 62 8.04 -9.19 -0.94
CA PRO A 62 7.30 -10.45 -0.96
C PRO A 62 6.13 -10.44 0.04
N VAL A 63 5.12 -11.28 -0.22
CA VAL A 63 4.03 -11.53 0.73
C VAL A 63 4.59 -12.06 2.07
N GLY A 64 4.05 -11.56 3.17
CA GLY A 64 4.50 -11.85 4.53
C GLY A 64 5.62 -10.92 5.03
N ALA A 65 6.22 -10.10 4.16
CA ALA A 65 7.20 -9.13 4.60
C ALA A 65 6.57 -8.08 5.52
N VAL A 66 7.25 -7.82 6.65
CA VAL A 66 6.85 -6.83 7.65
C VAL A 66 7.79 -5.63 7.56
N MET A 67 7.24 -4.44 7.46
CA MET A 67 8.00 -3.18 7.33
C MET A 67 7.48 -2.12 8.30
N PRO A 68 8.32 -1.17 8.74
CA PRO A 68 7.85 -0.06 9.57
C PRO A 68 6.85 0.82 8.82
N LEU A 69 5.92 1.43 9.55
CA LEU A 69 4.97 2.41 9.00
C LEU A 69 5.59 3.79 8.75
N SER A 70 6.69 4.12 9.44
CA SER A 70 7.34 5.44 9.37
C SER A 70 7.97 5.77 8.01
N ARG A 71 8.10 4.78 7.10
CA ARG A 71 8.79 4.95 5.82
C ARG A 71 8.02 4.41 4.62
N GLY A 72 8.13 5.12 3.51
CA GLY A 72 7.59 4.70 2.22
C GLY A 72 6.10 4.98 2.07
N SER A 73 5.67 5.11 0.81
CA SER A 73 4.32 5.57 0.43
C SER A 73 3.17 4.85 1.15
N ALA A 74 3.17 3.51 1.20
CA ALA A 74 2.08 2.78 1.86
C ALA A 74 2.04 3.01 3.39
N GLY A 75 3.19 3.22 4.05
CA GLY A 75 3.25 3.53 5.47
C GLY A 75 2.63 4.90 5.75
N LYS A 76 2.98 5.89 4.93
CA LYS A 76 2.39 7.24 4.96
C LYS A 76 0.87 7.21 4.75
N VAL A 77 0.39 6.44 3.77
CA VAL A 77 -1.06 6.23 3.55
C VAL A 77 -1.72 5.61 4.78
N LEU A 78 -1.19 4.51 5.31
CA LEU A 78 -1.77 3.85 6.47
C LEU A 78 -1.81 4.78 7.71
N LEU A 79 -0.77 5.59 7.92
CA LEU A 79 -0.71 6.58 9.00
C LEU A 79 -1.65 7.76 8.79
N ALA A 80 -1.98 8.12 7.55
CA ALA A 80 -2.86 9.25 7.26
C ALA A 80 -4.30 9.01 7.74
N TRP A 81 -4.77 7.78 7.83
CA TRP A 81 -6.09 7.45 8.40
C TRP A 81 -6.04 6.70 9.73
N ALA A 82 -4.85 6.27 10.17
CA ALA A 82 -4.65 5.70 11.48
C ALA A 82 -3.35 6.28 12.11
N PRO A 83 -3.35 7.49 12.68
CA PRO A 83 -2.10 8.17 13.02
C PRO A 83 -1.35 7.67 14.28
N GLY A 84 -1.91 6.80 15.14
CA GLY A 84 -1.31 6.49 16.45
C GLY A 84 -0.09 5.55 16.46
N GLY A 85 0.76 5.65 17.50
CA GLY A 85 1.66 4.57 17.94
C GLY A 85 2.89 4.28 17.08
N VAL A 86 3.43 5.27 16.38
CA VAL A 86 4.65 5.14 15.54
C VAL A 86 5.52 6.37 15.73
N ASP A 87 6.77 6.15 16.14
CA ASP A 87 7.82 7.16 16.19
C ASP A 87 8.31 7.49 14.77
N ASP A 88 8.89 8.67 14.58
CA ASP A 88 9.37 9.17 13.27
C ASP A 88 8.32 9.14 12.16
N ARG A 89 7.04 9.26 12.51
CA ARG A 89 5.95 9.36 11.54
C ARG A 89 5.99 10.71 10.80
N PRO A 90 5.45 10.78 9.57
CA PRO A 90 5.22 12.04 8.87
C PRO A 90 4.49 13.07 9.75
N ASP A 91 4.80 14.34 9.55
CA ASP A 91 4.17 15.40 10.31
C ASP A 91 2.66 15.52 9.99
N ALA A 92 1.94 16.26 10.83
CA ALA A 92 0.50 16.40 10.68
C ALA A 92 0.09 17.11 9.38
N ALA A 93 0.95 17.96 8.80
CA ALA A 93 0.68 18.66 7.56
C ALA A 93 0.82 17.72 6.35
N GLU A 94 1.86 16.87 6.32
CA GLU A 94 2.03 15.84 5.30
C GLU A 94 0.86 14.86 5.32
N LEU A 95 0.48 14.35 6.51
CA LEU A 95 -0.67 13.44 6.64
C LEU A 95 -2.00 14.10 6.20
N ARG A 96 -2.20 15.40 6.50
CA ARG A 96 -3.35 16.15 5.97
C ARG A 96 -3.30 16.23 4.45
N GLY A 97 -2.14 16.54 3.87
CA GLY A 97 -1.94 16.58 2.43
C GLY A 97 -2.27 15.25 1.75
N ILE A 98 -1.86 14.13 2.36
CA ILE A 98 -2.20 12.78 1.88
C ILE A 98 -3.71 12.56 1.88
N ARG A 99 -4.40 12.94 2.97
CA ARG A 99 -5.86 12.82 3.04
C ARG A 99 -6.57 13.65 1.98
N VAL A 100 -6.09 14.85 1.69
CA VAL A 100 -6.67 15.74 0.68
C VAL A 100 -6.48 15.18 -0.74
N ARG A 101 -5.28 14.70 -1.07
CA ARG A 101 -4.97 14.21 -2.43
C ARG A 101 -5.34 12.76 -2.68
N GLY A 102 -5.52 11.96 -1.62
CA GLY A 102 -5.90 10.55 -1.70
C GLY A 102 -4.75 9.58 -2.01
N TRP A 103 -3.49 10.01 -1.95
CA TRP A 103 -2.32 9.18 -2.23
C TRP A 103 -1.06 9.73 -1.57
N ALA A 104 -0.03 8.91 -1.48
CA ALA A 104 1.32 9.32 -1.09
C ALA A 104 2.35 8.68 -2.00
N ASP A 105 3.46 9.36 -2.24
CA ASP A 105 4.67 8.78 -2.81
C ASP A 105 5.84 8.81 -1.83
N SER A 106 6.88 8.08 -2.19
CA SER A 106 8.17 8.07 -1.52
C SER A 106 9.28 7.77 -2.51
N VAL A 107 10.44 8.37 -2.28
CA VAL A 107 11.66 8.19 -3.09
C VAL A 107 12.82 7.91 -2.14
N ALA A 108 13.51 6.79 -2.34
CA ALA A 108 14.66 6.34 -1.54
C ALA A 108 14.41 6.19 -0.01
N GLU A 109 13.16 6.22 0.45
CA GLU A 109 12.85 6.15 1.88
C GLU A 109 12.99 4.73 2.45
N ARG A 110 12.50 3.73 1.70
CA ARG A 110 12.56 2.32 2.11
C ARG A 110 13.92 1.72 1.80
N GLU A 111 14.39 1.95 0.59
CA GLU A 111 15.60 1.36 0.04
C GLU A 111 16.20 2.34 -0.96
N ALA A 112 17.53 2.48 -0.95
CA ALA A 112 18.23 3.35 -1.89
C ALA A 112 17.93 2.91 -3.33
N GLY A 113 17.58 3.85 -4.20
CA GLY A 113 17.27 3.54 -5.60
C GLY A 113 15.83 3.10 -5.87
N VAL A 114 14.95 2.99 -4.86
CA VAL A 114 13.54 2.59 -5.04
C VAL A 114 12.59 3.76 -4.78
N ALA A 115 11.56 3.87 -5.62
CA ALA A 115 10.42 4.75 -5.42
C ALA A 115 9.11 3.96 -5.34
N SER A 116 8.08 4.58 -4.78
CA SER A 116 6.74 3.99 -4.74
C SER A 116 5.65 5.04 -4.64
N VAL A 117 4.44 4.66 -5.05
CA VAL A 117 3.21 5.44 -4.86
C VAL A 117 2.11 4.53 -4.34
N SER A 118 1.30 5.03 -3.42
CA SER A 118 0.24 4.25 -2.78
C SER A 118 -1.04 5.06 -2.58
N ALA A 119 -2.17 4.36 -2.55
CA ALA A 119 -3.49 4.92 -2.24
C ALA A 119 -4.19 4.06 -1.15
N PRO A 120 -5.06 4.67 -0.32
CA PRO A 120 -5.82 3.94 0.70
C PRO A 120 -6.89 3.08 0.03
N VAL A 121 -7.19 1.94 0.64
CA VAL A 121 -8.34 1.08 0.31
C VAL A 121 -9.26 1.08 1.53
N PHE A 122 -10.49 1.55 1.34
CA PHE A 122 -11.51 1.57 2.39
C PHE A 122 -12.46 0.37 2.31
N GLY A 123 -12.99 -0.05 3.47
CA GLY A 123 -14.11 -0.98 3.52
C GLY A 123 -15.44 -0.25 3.33
N GLU A 124 -16.53 -1.00 3.18
CA GLU A 124 -17.88 -0.44 3.08
C GLU A 124 -18.29 0.38 4.32
N ASP A 125 -17.67 0.09 5.47
CA ASP A 125 -17.82 0.83 6.73
C ASP A 125 -17.05 2.17 6.77
N GLY A 126 -16.41 2.56 5.66
CA GLY A 126 -15.58 3.75 5.54
C GLY A 126 -14.26 3.68 6.31
N ARG A 127 -13.91 2.53 6.90
CA ARG A 127 -12.65 2.35 7.62
C ARG A 127 -11.55 1.94 6.67
N LEU A 128 -10.33 2.42 6.95
CA LEU A 128 -9.16 2.01 6.20
C LEU A 128 -8.90 0.51 6.41
N ARG A 129 -8.80 -0.25 5.31
CA ARG A 129 -8.49 -1.68 5.31
C ARG A 129 -7.05 -1.95 4.91
N ALA A 130 -6.58 -1.26 3.87
CA ALA A 130 -5.26 -1.50 3.29
C ALA A 130 -4.72 -0.26 2.57
N ALA A 131 -3.52 -0.40 2.02
CA ALA A 131 -2.95 0.50 1.04
C ALA A 131 -2.49 -0.32 -0.18
N VAL A 132 -2.99 0.04 -1.37
CA VAL A 132 -2.50 -0.50 -2.65
C VAL A 132 -1.29 0.31 -3.09
N SER A 133 -0.30 -0.33 -3.69
CA SER A 133 0.98 0.29 -4.02
C SER A 133 1.51 -0.16 -5.38
N VAL A 134 2.21 0.74 -6.06
CA VAL A 134 3.19 0.44 -7.11
C VAL A 134 4.57 0.78 -6.56
N SER A 135 5.56 -0.07 -6.82
CA SER A 135 6.96 0.19 -6.47
C SER A 135 7.92 -0.29 -7.54
N GLY A 136 9.05 0.39 -7.67
CA GLY A 136 10.12 0.03 -8.59
C GLY A 136 11.29 1.01 -8.52
N PRO A 137 12.31 0.85 -9.39
CA PRO A 137 13.50 1.69 -9.39
C PRO A 137 13.20 3.14 -9.71
N ILE A 138 13.89 4.06 -9.04
CA ILE A 138 13.83 5.51 -9.29
C ILE A 138 14.17 5.83 -10.75
N SER A 139 15.09 5.08 -11.37
CA SER A 139 15.44 5.26 -12.78
C SER A 139 14.27 5.05 -13.74
N ARG A 140 13.24 4.29 -13.34
CA ARG A 140 12.01 4.08 -14.15
C ARG A 140 10.85 4.93 -13.67
N LEU A 141 10.65 5.00 -12.35
CA LEU A 141 9.54 5.71 -11.73
C LEU A 141 9.74 7.23 -11.63
N GLY A 142 10.99 7.68 -11.64
CA GLY A 142 11.38 9.08 -11.46
C GLY A 142 11.35 9.52 -9.99
N GLU A 143 11.68 10.80 -9.77
CA GLU A 143 11.71 11.44 -8.45
C GLU A 143 10.33 11.93 -7.98
N SER A 144 9.30 11.79 -8.81
CA SER A 144 7.91 12.07 -8.46
C SER A 144 6.98 11.01 -9.06
N PRO A 145 6.98 9.77 -8.53
CA PRO A 145 6.13 8.70 -9.05
C PRO A 145 4.64 9.05 -8.90
N GLY A 146 4.28 9.90 -7.93
CA GLY A 146 2.92 10.42 -7.77
C GLY A 146 2.39 11.14 -9.01
N GLN A 147 3.20 11.98 -9.66
CA GLN A 147 2.78 12.69 -10.89
C GLN A 147 2.43 11.74 -12.03
N ARG A 148 3.04 10.55 -12.06
CA ARG A 148 2.92 9.59 -13.17
C ARG A 148 1.85 8.54 -12.91
N LEU A 149 1.77 8.03 -11.67
CA LEU A 149 1.05 6.81 -11.36
C LEU A 149 -0.09 7.00 -10.34
N ALA A 150 -0.21 8.16 -9.69
CA ALA A 150 -1.22 8.33 -8.64
C ALA A 150 -2.65 8.04 -9.12
N GLN A 151 -3.00 8.48 -10.33
CA GLN A 151 -4.34 8.21 -10.89
C GLN A 151 -4.60 6.71 -11.08
N GLN A 152 -3.60 5.95 -11.54
CA GLN A 152 -3.72 4.50 -11.72
C GLN A 152 -3.86 3.80 -10.37
N VAL A 153 -3.07 4.19 -9.37
CA VAL A 153 -3.10 3.58 -8.03
C VAL A 153 -4.39 3.91 -7.28
N VAL A 154 -4.90 5.15 -7.39
CA VAL A 154 -6.20 5.53 -6.83
C VAL A 154 -7.35 4.81 -7.56
N GLY A 155 -7.25 4.63 -8.88
CA GLY A 155 -8.19 3.84 -9.66
C GLY A 155 -8.26 2.40 -9.18
N ALA A 156 -7.09 1.78 -9.00
CA ALA A 156 -6.97 0.42 -8.46
C ALA A 156 -7.56 0.31 -7.04
N ALA A 157 -7.30 1.28 -6.16
CA ALA A 157 -7.90 1.31 -4.84
C ALA A 157 -9.44 1.26 -4.92
N ARG A 158 -10.03 2.13 -5.73
CA ARG A 158 -11.50 2.20 -5.94
C ARG A 158 -12.07 0.95 -6.60
N GLU A 159 -11.28 0.22 -7.36
CA GLU A 159 -11.70 -1.06 -7.91
C GLU A 159 -11.76 -2.13 -6.83
N ILE A 160 -10.74 -2.21 -5.95
CA ILE A 160 -10.75 -3.10 -4.79
C ILE A 160 -11.92 -2.78 -3.85
N GLU A 161 -12.20 -1.49 -3.62
CA GLU A 161 -13.30 -1.01 -2.77
C GLU A 161 -14.69 -1.42 -3.27
N ARG A 162 -14.86 -1.65 -4.58
CA ARG A 162 -16.15 -2.00 -5.19
C ARG A 162 -16.47 -3.49 -5.11
N VAL A 163 -15.53 -4.32 -4.69
CA VAL A 163 -15.75 -5.76 -4.60
C VAL A 163 -16.44 -6.08 -3.26
N PRO A 164 -17.60 -6.74 -3.23
CA PRO A 164 -18.31 -7.01 -1.98
C PRO A 164 -17.46 -7.84 -1.00
N GLY A 165 -17.39 -7.43 0.27
CA GLY A 165 -16.69 -8.16 1.34
C GLY A 165 -15.38 -7.56 1.86
N THR A 166 -15.09 -6.30 1.52
CA THR A 166 -13.89 -5.51 1.90
C THR A 166 -13.92 -4.92 3.32
#